data_AF-B4SEQ4-F1
#
_entry.id   AF-B4SEQ4-F1
#
_cell.length_a   1.000
_cell.length_b   1.000
_cell.length_c   1.000
_cell.angle_alpha   90.00
_cell.angle_beta   90.00
_cell.angle_gamma   90.00
#
_symmetry.space_group_name_H-M   'P 1'
#
loop_
_entity.id
_entity.type
_entity.pdbx_description
1 polymer ?
#
loop_
_entity_poly.entity_id
_entity_poly.type
_entity_poly.pdbx_seq_one_letter_code
_entity_poly.pdbx_strand_id
1 'polypeptide(L)'
;MTFSLKSTTSWALLVLILMQFTPLKRINPPTVSAIQAPDNVKIALKKSCYDCHSNETRWPALAWIAPASWLASGIVTSGRNALNFSTWNNKKRAKIRKTLSEGSAHQQLYYLLRPERQLTATETGTILQWLK
;
A
#
# COMPACT_ATOMS: atom_id res chain seq x y z
N MET A 1 -32.30 7.75 30.74
CA MET A 1 -32.36 6.54 29.87
C MET A 1 -31.16 5.67 30.20
N THR A 2 -31.34 4.60 30.98
CA THR A 2 -30.25 3.66 31.31
C THR A 2 -30.19 2.59 30.22
N PHE A 3 -29.33 2.80 29.22
CA PHE A 3 -29.07 1.73 28.25
C PHE A 3 -28.38 0.59 28.97
N SER A 4 -29.04 -0.58 29.02
CA SER A 4 -28.44 -1.80 29.57
C SER A 4 -27.17 -2.14 28.80
N LEU A 5 -26.09 -2.52 29.49
CA LEU A 5 -24.81 -2.90 28.90
C LEU A 5 -24.95 -4.05 27.86
N LYS A 6 -25.98 -4.88 28.02
CA LYS A 6 -26.34 -5.95 27.07
C LYS A 6 -26.88 -5.38 25.74
N SER A 7 -27.63 -4.28 25.80
CA SER A 7 -28.18 -3.59 24.63
C SER A 7 -27.08 -2.85 23.85
N THR A 8 -26.20 -2.11 24.53
CA THR A 8 -25.11 -1.37 23.88
C THR A 8 -24.11 -2.29 23.17
N THR A 9 -23.76 -3.42 23.80
CA THR A 9 -22.85 -4.42 23.19
C THR A 9 -23.48 -5.06 21.95
N SER A 10 -24.78 -5.37 21.99
CA SER A 10 -25.49 -5.96 20.85
C SER A 10 -25.53 -5.01 19.66
N TRP A 11 -25.80 -3.72 19.90
CA TRP A 11 -25.76 -2.70 18.85
C TRP A 11 -24.36 -2.51 18.26
N ALA A 12 -23.32 -2.47 19.09
CA ALA A 12 -21.95 -2.34 18.62
C ALA A 12 -21.55 -3.53 17.72
N LEU A 13 -21.89 -4.76 18.12
CA LEU A 13 -21.64 -5.95 17.30
C LEU A 13 -22.41 -5.92 15.97
N LEU A 14 -23.68 -5.52 15.99
CA LEU A 14 -24.47 -5.37 14.78
C LEU A 14 -23.82 -4.37 13.82
N VAL A 15 -23.35 -3.22 14.32
CA VAL A 15 -22.63 -2.22 13.51
C VAL A 15 -21.35 -2.80 12.91
N LEU A 16 -20.53 -3.51 13.70
CA LEU A 16 -19.29 -4.12 13.20
C LEU A 16 -19.54 -5.18 12.13
N ILE A 17 -20.63 -5.94 12.25
CA ILE A 17 -21.08 -6.91 11.25
C ILE A 17 -21.51 -6.19 9.96
N LEU A 18 -22.37 -5.16 10.08
CA LEU A 18 -22.84 -4.39 8.94
C LEU A 18 -21.69 -3.71 8.18
N MET A 19 -20.67 -3.21 8.89
CA MET A 19 -19.47 -2.63 8.27
C MET A 19 -18.71 -3.59 7.36
N GLN A 20 -18.80 -4.91 7.54
CA GLN A 20 -18.12 -5.88 6.68
C GLN A 20 -18.71 -5.93 5.26
N PHE A 21 -19.97 -5.52 5.09
CA PHE A 21 -20.68 -5.61 3.82
C PHE A 21 -20.41 -4.44 2.86
N THR A 22 -19.50 -3.52 3.21
CA THR A 22 -19.05 -2.47 2.29
C THR A 22 -18.18 -3.07 1.18
N PRO A 23 -18.60 -3.00 -0.09
CA PRO A 23 -17.83 -3.56 -1.19
C PRO A 23 -16.55 -2.76 -1.42
N LEU A 24 -15.42 -3.45 -1.57
CA LEU A 24 -14.10 -2.83 -1.73
C LEU A 24 -13.31 -3.49 -2.86
N LYS A 25 -12.55 -2.68 -3.60
CA LYS A 25 -11.82 -3.10 -4.80
C LYS A 25 -10.46 -3.69 -4.42
N ARG A 26 -10.46 -4.91 -3.87
CA ARG A 26 -9.24 -5.66 -3.46
C ARG A 26 -8.84 -6.80 -4.40
N ILE A 27 -9.56 -6.99 -5.49
CA ILE A 27 -9.12 -7.86 -6.58
C ILE A 27 -8.12 -7.07 -7.41
N ASN A 28 -6.93 -7.62 -7.57
CA ASN A 28 -5.86 -6.99 -8.34
C ASN A 28 -6.21 -6.98 -9.84
N PRO A 29 -6.17 -5.81 -10.50
CA PRO A 29 -6.30 -5.75 -11.96
C PRO A 29 -5.10 -6.45 -12.64
N PRO A 30 -5.19 -6.78 -13.94
CA PRO A 30 -4.04 -7.29 -14.67
C PRO A 30 -2.92 -6.24 -14.74
N THR A 31 -1.67 -6.70 -14.85
CA THR A 31 -0.53 -5.82 -15.16
C THR A 31 -0.55 -5.47 -16.64
N VAL A 32 -0.51 -4.18 -16.96
CA VAL A 32 -0.64 -3.67 -18.33
C VAL A 32 0.72 -3.38 -18.96
N SER A 33 1.67 -2.89 -18.17
CA SER A 33 3.03 -2.59 -18.60
C SER A 33 4.01 -2.90 -17.48
N ALA A 34 4.89 -3.88 -17.73
CA ALA A 34 5.97 -4.20 -16.80
C ALA A 34 7.08 -3.14 -16.89
N ILE A 35 7.65 -2.77 -15.75
CA ILE A 35 8.80 -1.88 -15.72
C ILE A 35 9.99 -2.51 -16.44
N GLN A 36 10.63 -1.72 -17.30
CA GLN A 36 11.94 -2.05 -17.85
C GLN A 36 13.01 -1.50 -16.89
N ALA A 37 13.51 -2.37 -16.03
CA ALA A 37 14.53 -2.05 -15.03
C ALA A 37 15.46 -3.26 -14.83
N PRO A 38 16.70 -3.04 -14.37
CA PRO A 38 17.56 -4.12 -13.88
C PRO A 38 16.88 -4.97 -12.82
N ASP A 39 17.24 -6.25 -12.71
CA ASP A 39 16.52 -7.17 -11.83
C ASP A 39 16.67 -6.83 -10.34
N ASN A 40 17.83 -6.35 -9.92
CA ASN A 40 18.03 -5.83 -8.56
C ASN A 40 17.09 -4.65 -8.23
N VAL A 41 16.79 -3.78 -9.20
CA VAL A 41 15.81 -2.69 -9.05
C VAL A 41 14.41 -3.26 -8.93
N LYS A 42 14.02 -4.20 -9.81
CA LYS A 42 12.69 -4.84 -9.76
C LYS A 42 12.45 -5.52 -8.42
N ILE A 43 13.45 -6.26 -7.91
CA ILE A 43 13.39 -6.95 -6.62
C ILE A 43 13.15 -5.95 -5.49
N ALA A 44 13.93 -4.86 -5.44
CA ALA A 44 13.79 -3.83 -4.42
C ALA A 44 12.41 -3.11 -4.49
N LEU A 45 11.93 -2.78 -5.69
CA LEU A 45 10.60 -2.16 -5.87
C LEU A 45 9.46 -3.11 -5.48
N LYS A 46 9.56 -4.41 -5.83
CA LYS A 46 8.59 -5.43 -5.42
C LYS A 46 8.54 -5.60 -3.90
N LYS A 47 9.69 -5.52 -3.23
CA LYS A 47 9.79 -5.60 -1.77
C LYS A 47 9.10 -4.40 -1.11
N SER A 48 9.45 -3.18 -1.49
CA SER A 48 9.14 -1.98 -0.69
C SER A 48 8.03 -1.09 -1.25
N CYS A 49 7.66 -1.23 -2.51
CA CYS A 49 6.73 -0.30 -3.17
C CYS A 49 5.45 -0.98 -3.68
N TYR A 50 5.53 -2.23 -4.15
CA TYR A 50 4.43 -2.88 -4.87
C TYR A 50 3.18 -3.15 -4.03
N ASP A 51 3.33 -3.26 -2.71
CA ASP A 51 2.18 -3.42 -1.82
C ASP A 51 1.16 -2.28 -2.01
N CYS A 52 1.61 -1.04 -2.28
CA CYS A 52 0.72 0.11 -2.46
C CYS A 52 0.69 0.68 -3.89
N HIS A 53 1.78 0.54 -4.64
CA HIS A 53 1.98 1.19 -5.94
C HIS A 53 2.01 0.21 -7.13
N SER A 54 1.36 -0.94 -7.03
CA SER A 54 1.32 -1.92 -8.14
C SER A 54 -0.04 -2.61 -8.21
N ASN A 55 -0.39 -3.16 -9.37
CA ASN A 55 -1.47 -4.13 -9.48
C ASN A 55 -1.06 -5.49 -8.89
N GLU A 56 0.21 -5.71 -8.56
CA GLU A 56 0.70 -6.89 -7.84
C GLU A 56 0.65 -6.71 -6.30
N THR A 57 -0.31 -5.93 -5.77
CA THR A 57 -0.44 -5.70 -4.33
C THR A 57 -0.61 -7.00 -3.58
N ARG A 58 0.23 -7.23 -2.58
CA ARG A 58 0.06 -8.30 -1.59
C ARG A 58 -0.80 -7.79 -0.44
N TRP A 59 -2.09 -8.07 -0.52
CA TRP A 59 -3.05 -7.64 0.51
C TRP A 59 -2.77 -8.35 1.84
N PRO A 60 -2.52 -7.62 2.95
CA PRO A 60 -2.38 -8.24 4.26
C PRO A 60 -3.73 -8.78 4.75
N ALA A 61 -3.72 -9.75 5.67
CA ALA A 61 -4.96 -10.34 6.22
C ALA A 61 -5.91 -9.29 6.80
N LEU A 62 -5.38 -8.27 7.48
CA LEU A 62 -6.18 -7.18 8.05
C LEU A 62 -6.89 -6.32 6.98
N ALA A 63 -6.47 -6.39 5.72
CA ALA A 63 -7.17 -5.70 4.63
C ALA A 63 -8.53 -6.32 4.29
N TRP A 64 -8.93 -7.41 4.96
CA TRP A 64 -10.20 -8.10 4.75
C TRP A 64 -11.20 -7.91 5.89
N ILE A 65 -10.80 -7.26 7.00
CA ILE A 65 -11.65 -7.05 8.17
C ILE A 65 -11.92 -5.55 8.33
N ALA A 66 -13.19 -5.13 8.28
CA ALA A 66 -13.56 -3.74 8.51
C ALA A 66 -13.38 -3.34 10.00
N PRO A 67 -13.07 -2.07 10.30
CA PRO A 67 -12.88 -0.96 9.35
C PRO A 67 -11.46 -0.89 8.74
N ALA A 68 -10.51 -1.70 9.21
CA ALA A 68 -9.13 -1.67 8.73
C ALA A 68 -9.01 -1.97 7.21
N SER A 69 -9.88 -2.83 6.69
CA SER A 69 -10.00 -3.11 5.27
C SER A 69 -10.30 -1.87 4.41
N TRP A 70 -11.03 -0.90 4.96
CA TRP A 70 -11.37 0.34 4.28
C TRP A 70 -10.14 1.23 4.16
N LEU A 71 -9.37 1.36 5.24
CA LEU A 71 -8.11 2.13 5.25
C LEU A 71 -7.09 1.51 4.29
N ALA A 72 -6.88 0.19 4.36
CA ALA A 72 -5.96 -0.50 3.46
C ALA A 72 -6.36 -0.31 1.98
N SER A 73 -7.65 -0.48 1.67
CA SER A 73 -8.15 -0.27 0.31
C SER A 73 -7.97 1.17 -0.17
N GLY A 74 -8.21 2.16 0.71
CA GLY A 74 -8.04 3.58 0.41
C GLY A 74 -6.58 3.97 0.15
N ILE A 75 -5.65 3.43 0.96
CA ILE A 75 -4.20 3.64 0.78
C ILE A 75 -3.73 3.08 -0.55
N VAL A 76 -4.08 1.82 -0.88
CA VAL A 76 -3.67 1.18 -2.14
C VAL A 76 -4.28 1.90 -3.33
N THR A 77 -5.55 2.30 -3.26
CA THR A 77 -6.21 3.06 -4.34
C THR A 77 -5.53 4.40 -4.58
N SER A 78 -5.29 5.18 -3.52
CA SER A 78 -4.58 6.46 -3.61
C SER A 78 -3.14 6.29 -4.08
N GLY A 79 -2.45 5.26 -3.60
CA GLY A 79 -1.10 4.90 -4.00
C GLY A 79 -1.00 4.65 -5.50
N ARG A 80 -1.82 3.73 -6.03
CA ARG A 80 -1.89 3.42 -7.47
C ARG A 80 -2.23 4.64 -8.32
N ASN A 81 -3.15 5.50 -7.86
CA ASN A 81 -3.51 6.73 -8.59
C ASN A 81 -2.33 7.72 -8.66
N ALA A 82 -1.54 7.84 -7.59
CA ALA A 82 -0.37 8.71 -7.56
C ALA A 82 0.80 8.14 -8.40
N LEU A 83 0.97 6.82 -8.33
CA LEU A 83 2.01 6.06 -9.01
C LEU A 83 1.62 4.56 -9.06
N ASN A 84 1.68 3.96 -10.24
CA ASN A 84 1.47 2.52 -10.41
C ASN A 84 2.54 1.90 -11.32
N PHE A 85 3.33 0.98 -10.78
CA PHE A 85 4.39 0.24 -11.48
C PHE A 85 3.85 -0.79 -12.47
N SER A 86 2.57 -1.20 -12.36
CA SER A 86 1.91 -2.07 -13.35
C SER A 86 1.35 -1.32 -14.55
N THR A 87 1.36 0.02 -14.52
CA THR A 87 0.99 0.91 -15.63
C THR A 87 2.09 1.98 -15.79
N TRP A 88 3.34 1.54 -15.72
CA TRP A 88 4.48 2.40 -15.52
C TRP A 88 4.65 3.47 -16.61
N ASN A 89 5.02 4.68 -16.15
CA ASN A 89 5.34 5.82 -17.00
C ASN A 89 6.55 6.57 -16.42
N ASN A 90 7.56 6.79 -17.26
CA ASN A 90 8.81 7.45 -16.88
C ASN A 90 8.64 8.91 -16.38
N LYS A 91 7.49 9.56 -16.63
CA LYS A 91 7.20 10.94 -16.17
C LYS A 91 7.29 11.12 -14.65
N LYS A 92 7.20 10.05 -13.85
CA LYS A 92 7.24 10.13 -12.37
C LYS A 92 8.63 9.91 -11.77
N ARG A 93 9.67 9.60 -12.56
CA ARG A 93 11.02 9.27 -12.07
C ARG A 93 11.63 10.34 -11.15
N ALA A 94 11.56 11.60 -11.56
CA ALA A 94 12.08 12.72 -10.76
C ALA A 94 11.39 12.86 -9.39
N LYS A 95 10.06 12.65 -9.35
CA LYS A 95 9.28 12.70 -8.10
C LYS A 95 9.64 11.54 -7.17
N ILE A 96 9.77 10.32 -7.72
CA ILE A 96 10.18 9.14 -6.94
C ILE A 96 11.58 9.35 -6.37
N ARG A 97 12.53 9.84 -7.19
CA ARG A 97 13.89 10.13 -6.76
C ARG A 97 13.91 11.12 -5.59
N LYS A 98 13.16 12.22 -5.70
CA LYS A 98 13.04 13.22 -4.65
C LYS A 98 12.49 12.62 -3.35
N THR A 99 11.35 11.92 -3.42
CA THR A 99 10.73 11.30 -2.25
C THR A 99 11.62 10.23 -1.60
N LEU A 100 12.35 9.45 -2.39
CA LEU A 100 13.25 8.43 -1.88
C LEU A 100 14.50 9.03 -1.22
N SER A 101 15.01 10.15 -1.74
CA SER A 101 16.15 10.86 -1.16
C SER A 101 15.81 11.64 0.10
N GLU A 102 14.65 12.30 0.16
CA GLU A 102 14.23 13.12 1.30
C GLU A 102 13.54 12.28 2.39
N GLY A 103 12.99 11.13 2.02
CA GLY A 103 12.08 10.37 2.85
C GLY A 103 10.70 11.01 2.94
N SER A 104 9.73 10.28 3.50
CA SER A 104 8.41 10.81 3.82
C SER A 104 7.90 10.20 5.11
N ALA A 105 7.05 10.94 5.83
CA ALA A 105 6.40 10.44 7.05
C ALA A 105 5.58 9.16 6.76
N HIS A 106 4.93 9.09 5.59
CA HIS A 106 4.20 7.89 5.16
C HIS A 106 5.12 6.67 5.02
N GLN A 107 6.28 6.84 4.36
CA GLN A 107 7.26 5.77 4.20
C GLN A 107 7.84 5.31 5.55
N GLN A 108 8.15 6.26 6.45
CA GLN A 108 8.65 5.94 7.79
C GLN A 108 7.63 5.15 8.60
N LEU A 109 6.36 5.57 8.58
CA LEU A 109 5.27 4.84 9.23
C LEU A 109 5.09 3.44 8.64
N TYR A 110 5.17 3.30 7.31
CA TYR A 110 5.11 1.99 6.66
C TYR A 110 6.25 1.07 7.12
N TYR A 111 7.48 1.56 7.22
CA TYR A 111 8.61 0.78 7.73
C TYR A 111 8.48 0.45 9.22
N LEU A 112 7.87 1.31 10.04
CA LEU A 112 7.59 0.99 11.43
C LEU A 112 6.61 -0.20 11.56
N LEU A 113 5.58 -0.23 10.71
CA LEU A 113 4.57 -1.29 10.70
C LEU A 113 5.04 -2.56 9.96
N ARG A 114 6.00 -2.41 9.05
CA ARG A 114 6.52 -3.44 8.13
C ARG A 114 8.04 -3.31 7.99
N PRO A 115 8.82 -3.57 9.05
CA PRO A 115 10.27 -3.39 9.01
C PRO A 115 10.94 -4.30 7.99
N GLU A 116 10.37 -5.46 7.67
CA GLU A 116 10.85 -6.38 6.64
C GLU A 116 10.78 -5.80 5.22
N ARG A 117 9.99 -4.72 5.04
CA ARG A 117 9.85 -4.02 3.76
C ARG A 117 10.77 -2.81 3.67
N GLN A 118 11.56 -2.51 4.69
CA GLN A 118 12.52 -1.42 4.66
C GLN A 118 13.62 -1.68 3.63
N LEU A 119 13.89 -0.68 2.79
CA LEU A 119 15.03 -0.70 1.87
C LEU A 119 16.33 -0.57 2.66
N THR A 120 17.31 -1.37 2.28
CA THR A 120 18.71 -1.21 2.69
C THR A 120 19.34 0.00 1.98
N ALA A 121 20.49 0.45 2.46
CA ALA A 121 21.26 1.49 1.80
C ALA A 121 21.63 1.10 0.35
N THR A 122 22.00 -0.16 0.13
CA THR A 122 22.34 -0.70 -1.20
C THR A 122 21.14 -0.73 -2.14
N GLU A 123 19.99 -1.20 -1.68
CA GLU A 123 18.75 -1.20 -2.48
C GLU A 123 18.32 0.23 -2.82
N THR A 124 18.40 1.15 -1.86
CA THR A 124 18.09 2.58 -2.05
C THR A 124 19.02 3.20 -3.10
N GLY A 125 20.33 2.98 -2.99
CA GLY A 125 21.32 3.48 -3.94
C GLY A 125 21.08 2.93 -5.36
N THR A 126 20.75 1.64 -5.47
CA THR A 126 20.42 0.97 -6.73
C THR A 126 19.20 1.60 -7.41
N ILE A 127 18.12 1.85 -6.66
CA ILE A 127 16.92 2.51 -7.19
C ILE A 127 17.25 3.96 -7.60
N LEU A 128 17.97 4.71 -6.76
CA LEU A 128 18.34 6.09 -7.06
C LEU A 128 19.22 6.20 -8.31
N GLN A 129 20.16 5.27 -8.51
CA GLN A 129 20.97 5.19 -9.72
C GLN A 129 20.10 4.88 -10.94
N TRP A 130 19.19 3.91 -10.83
CA TRP A 130 18.27 3.59 -11.92
C TRP A 130 17.32 4.74 -12.24
N LEU A 131 17.00 5.64 -11.31
CA LEU A 131 16.11 6.78 -11.52
C LEU A 131 16.78 8.03 -12.09
N LYS A 132 18.12 8.06 -12.17
CA LYS A 132 18.87 9.09 -12.91
C LYS A 132 18.48 9.07 -14.39
#